data_AF-A0A924P4N9-F1
#
_entry.id   AF-A0A924P4N9-F1
#
_cell.length_a   1.000
_cell.length_b   1.000
_cell.length_c   1.000
_cell.angle_alpha   90.00
_cell.angle_beta   90.00
_cell.angle_gamma   90.00
#
_symmetry.space_group_name_H-M   'P 1'
#
loop_
_entity.id
_entity.type
_entity.pdbx_description
1 polymer ?
#
loop_
_entity_poly.entity_id
_entity_poly.type
_entity_poly.pdbx_seq_one_letter_code
_entity_poly.pdbx_strand_id
1 'polypeptide(L)'
;MQICNIVGCSIIAAYLLASLHFGLANLSPWTGMVIGGVYFFCWFLAELYLPDVLHLGIAHRSLDYKEWFMKVVTIVNTTFGLYVDSIAWVNRHRLHHKHSDQPGDPNKLSKDGFCHP
;
A
#
# COMPACT_ATOMS: atom_id res chain seq x y z
N MET A 1 -8.80 0.01 20.24
CA MET A 1 -7.39 0.35 19.92
C MET A 1 -6.37 -0.65 20.48
N GLN A 2 -6.36 -0.95 21.78
CA GLN A 2 -5.31 -1.81 22.37
C GLN A 2 -5.26 -3.25 21.83
N ILE A 3 -6.41 -3.88 21.55
CA ILE A 3 -6.46 -5.27 21.04
C ILE A 3 -5.94 -5.36 19.59
N CYS A 4 -6.35 -4.45 18.70
CA CYS A 4 -5.86 -4.39 17.32
C CYS A 4 -4.36 -4.08 17.26
N ASN A 5 -3.84 -3.29 18.21
CA ASN A 5 -2.40 -3.07 18.35
C ASN A 5 -1.67 -4.32 18.87
N ILE A 6 -2.25 -5.08 19.80
CA ILE A 6 -1.62 -6.32 20.30
C ILE A 6 -1.55 -7.36 19.19
N VAL A 7 -2.64 -7.63 18.48
CA VAL A 7 -2.64 -8.60 17.36
C VAL A 7 -1.67 -8.18 16.27
N GLY A 8 -1.68 -6.90 15.87
CA GLY A 8 -0.73 -6.36 14.90
C GLY A 8 0.72 -6.50 15.38
N CYS A 9 1.03 -6.10 16.61
CA CYS A 9 2.35 -6.25 17.21
C CYS A 9 2.76 -7.73 17.34
N SER A 10 1.83 -8.64 17.66
CA SER A 10 2.09 -10.07 17.74
C SER A 10 2.43 -10.66 16.38
N ILE A 11 1.74 -10.25 15.30
CA ILE A 11 2.05 -10.66 13.93
C ILE A 11 3.44 -10.14 13.52
N ILE A 12 3.74 -8.86 13.79
CA ILE A 12 5.06 -8.27 13.48
C ILE A 12 6.17 -8.99 14.27
N ALA A 13 5.96 -9.26 15.56
CA ALA A 13 6.91 -9.98 16.39
C ALA A 13 7.11 -11.43 15.90
N ALA A 14 6.04 -12.13 15.55
CA ALA A 14 6.11 -13.48 14.98
C ALA A 14 6.85 -13.49 13.64
N TYR A 15 6.61 -12.49 12.77
CA TYR A 15 7.33 -12.33 11.51
C TYR A 15 8.82 -12.08 11.75
N LEU A 16 9.19 -11.17 12.65
CA LEU A 16 10.59 -10.90 12.99
C LEU A 16 11.29 -12.14 13.55
N LEU A 17 10.64 -12.86 14.47
CA LEU A 17 11.18 -14.10 15.03
C LEU A 17 11.35 -15.19 13.95
N ALA A 18 10.40 -15.30 13.03
CA ALA A 18 10.51 -16.21 11.88
C ALA A 18 11.65 -15.77 10.96
N SER A 19 11.79 -14.49 10.64
CA SER A 19 12.91 -13.98 9.82
C SER A 19 14.27 -14.16 10.48
N LEU A 20 14.36 -14.09 11.82
CA LEU A 20 15.60 -14.37 12.55
C LEU A 20 15.90 -15.88 12.60
N HIS A 21 14.88 -16.72 12.83
CA HIS A 21 15.02 -18.17 12.90
C HIS A 21 15.34 -18.80 11.54
N PHE A 22 14.65 -18.35 10.49
CA PHE A 22 14.92 -18.70 9.09
C PHE A 22 15.95 -17.75 8.45
N GLY A 23 16.64 -16.96 9.26
CA GLY A 23 17.60 -15.95 8.82
C GLY A 23 18.64 -16.54 7.87
N LEU A 24 18.99 -15.75 6.86
CA LEU A 24 19.75 -16.06 5.64
C LEU A 24 21.15 -16.72 5.80
N ALA A 25 21.51 -17.24 6.96
CA ALA A 25 22.82 -17.86 7.23
C ALA A 25 23.16 -19.01 6.25
N ASN A 26 22.15 -19.66 5.67
CA ASN A 26 22.32 -20.76 4.72
C ASN A 26 22.05 -20.36 3.25
N LEU A 27 21.80 -19.09 2.96
CA LEU A 27 21.53 -18.63 1.59
C LEU A 27 22.83 -18.16 0.93
N SER A 28 23.05 -18.62 -0.31
CA SER A 28 24.17 -18.13 -1.08
C SER A 28 24.03 -16.61 -1.33
N PRO A 29 25.14 -15.87 -1.47
CA PRO A 29 25.08 -14.44 -1.77
C PRO A 29 24.21 -14.10 -2.99
N TRP A 30 24.22 -14.96 -4.00
CA TRP A 30 23.41 -14.81 -5.21
C TRP A 30 21.91 -14.94 -4.93
N THR A 31 21.52 -15.92 -4.11
CA THR A 31 20.11 -16.11 -3.72
C THR A 31 19.61 -14.93 -2.88
N GLY A 32 20.43 -14.44 -1.94
CA GLY A 32 20.11 -13.24 -1.17
C GLY A 32 19.94 -12.01 -2.04
N MET A 33 20.81 -11.82 -3.03
CA MET A 33 20.72 -10.69 -3.98
C MET A 33 19.45 -10.74 -4.82
N VAL A 34 19.03 -11.91 -5.30
CA VAL A 34 17.78 -12.07 -6.06
C VAL A 34 16.56 -11.75 -5.19
N ILE A 35 16.49 -12.31 -3.98
CA ILE A 35 15.36 -12.06 -3.06
C ILE A 35 15.28 -10.58 -2.71
N GLY A 36 16.42 -9.96 -2.35
CA GLY A 36 16.48 -8.53 -2.03
C GLY A 36 16.11 -7.65 -3.23
N GLY A 37 16.56 -8.02 -4.44
CA GLY A 37 16.21 -7.32 -5.67
C GLY A 37 14.72 -7.38 -6.00
N VAL A 38 14.10 -8.55 -5.85
CA VAL A 38 12.64 -8.71 -6.04
C VAL A 38 11.87 -7.91 -4.99
N TYR A 39 12.27 -7.99 -3.72
CA TYR A 39 11.63 -7.24 -2.64
C TYR A 39 11.71 -5.72 -2.89
N PHE A 40 12.90 -5.21 -3.22
CA PHE A 40 13.11 -3.81 -3.55
C PHE A 40 12.25 -3.39 -4.74
N PHE A 41 12.21 -4.19 -5.80
CA PHE A 41 11.41 -3.88 -6.98
C PHE A 41 9.91 -3.83 -6.68
N CYS A 42 9.38 -4.81 -5.93
CA CYS A 42 7.97 -4.82 -5.51
C CYS A 42 7.64 -3.62 -4.62
N TRP A 43 8.48 -3.33 -3.63
CA TRP A 43 8.32 -2.18 -2.73
C TRP A 43 8.35 -0.86 -3.51
N PHE A 44 9.36 -0.69 -4.38
CA PHE A 44 9.50 0.50 -5.21
C PHE A 44 8.32 0.71 -6.15
N LEU A 45 7.82 -0.35 -6.79
CA LEU A 45 6.63 -0.25 -7.65
C LEU A 45 5.37 0.11 -6.85
N ALA A 46 5.18 -0.49 -5.69
CA ALA A 46 4.04 -0.21 -4.81
C ALA A 46 4.04 1.26 -4.35
N GLU A 47 5.21 1.79 -3.96
CA GLU A 47 5.37 3.18 -3.55
C GLU A 47 5.29 4.15 -4.73
N LEU A 48 5.90 3.86 -5.87
CA LEU A 48 5.77 4.72 -7.04
C LEU A 48 4.31 4.81 -7.51
N TYR A 49 3.56 3.71 -7.40
CA TYR A 49 2.19 3.67 -7.88
C TYR A 49 1.19 4.31 -6.94
N LEU A 50 1.16 3.93 -5.66
CA LEU A 50 0.04 4.28 -4.79
C LEU A 50 0.12 5.74 -4.31
N PRO A 51 1.15 6.21 -3.58
CA PRO A 51 1.27 7.60 -3.16
C PRO A 51 1.60 8.57 -4.32
N ASP A 52 2.53 8.24 -5.21
CA ASP A 52 2.99 9.24 -6.19
C ASP A 52 2.07 9.34 -7.40
N VAL A 53 1.78 8.23 -8.08
CA VAL A 53 0.96 8.26 -9.31
C VAL A 53 -0.53 8.30 -9.00
N LEU A 54 -1.07 7.37 -8.21
CA LEU A 54 -2.52 7.23 -8.02
C LEU A 54 -3.08 8.34 -7.10
N HIS A 55 -2.39 8.61 -5.99
CA HIS A 55 -2.80 9.60 -5.01
C HIS A 55 -2.42 11.03 -5.45
N LEU A 56 -1.12 11.35 -5.54
CA LEU A 56 -0.68 12.72 -5.84
C LEU A 56 -0.87 13.10 -7.32
N GLY A 57 -0.56 12.20 -8.26
CA GLY A 57 -0.68 12.44 -9.70
C GLY A 57 -2.14 12.46 -10.19
N ILE A 58 -2.89 11.38 -9.96
CA ILE A 58 -4.23 11.22 -10.53
C ILE A 58 -5.31 11.80 -9.61
N ALA A 59 -5.32 11.47 -8.32
CA ALA A 59 -6.39 11.91 -7.43
C ALA A 59 -6.32 13.41 -7.10
N HIS A 60 -5.14 13.90 -6.72
CA HIS A 60 -4.91 15.31 -6.35
C HIS A 60 -4.41 16.20 -7.48
N ARG A 61 -3.79 15.63 -8.53
CA ARG A 61 -3.13 16.41 -9.60
C ARG A 61 -2.09 17.41 -9.07
N SER A 62 -1.40 17.04 -8.00
CA SER A 62 -0.33 17.85 -7.40
C SER A 62 1.04 17.56 -8.03
N LEU A 63 1.21 16.38 -8.62
CA LEU A 63 2.41 16.01 -9.38
C LEU A 63 2.06 15.93 -10.87
N ASP A 64 2.71 16.76 -11.68
CA ASP A 64 2.46 16.88 -13.13
C ASP A 64 3.29 15.86 -13.92
N TYR A 65 2.82 14.62 -13.94
CA TYR A 65 3.41 13.56 -14.75
C TYR A 65 2.88 13.58 -16.19
N LYS A 66 3.71 13.10 -17.12
CA LYS A 66 3.24 12.85 -18.50
C LYS A 66 2.12 11.81 -18.51
N GLU A 67 1.10 12.03 -19.34
CA GLU A 67 -0.08 11.16 -19.40
C GLU A 67 0.27 9.69 -19.69
N TRP A 68 1.19 9.45 -20.63
CA TRP A 68 1.62 8.09 -20.97
C TRP A 68 2.25 7.37 -19.77
N PHE A 69 3.01 8.10 -18.94
CA PHE A 69 3.68 7.54 -17.78
C PHE A 69 2.65 7.10 -16.74
N MET A 70 1.68 7.97 -16.42
CA MET A 70 0.59 7.63 -15.51
C MET A 70 -0.21 6.41 -15.99
N LYS A 71 -0.53 6.35 -17.29
CA LYS A 71 -1.25 5.21 -17.89
C LYS A 71 -0.46 3.91 -17.76
N VAL A 72 0.82 3.93 -18.13
CA VAL A 72 1.69 2.73 -18.09
C VAL A 72 1.83 2.23 -16.66
N VAL A 73 2.21 3.11 -15.71
CA VAL A 73 2.38 2.72 -14.30
C VAL A 73 1.08 2.17 -13.71
N THR A 74 -0.06 2.79 -14.05
CA THR A 74 -1.38 2.35 -13.58
C THR A 74 -1.75 0.97 -14.13
N ILE A 75 -1.60 0.74 -15.43
CA ILE A 75 -1.94 -0.55 -16.06
C ILE A 75 -1.04 -1.67 -15.51
N VAL A 76 0.27 -1.42 -15.46
CA VAL A 76 1.24 -2.41 -14.96
C VAL A 76 0.94 -2.78 -13.51
N ASN A 77 0.71 -1.79 -12.63
CA ASN A 77 0.46 -2.08 -11.23
C ASN A 77 -0.91 -2.71 -10.97
N THR A 78 -1.95 -2.27 -11.67
CA THR A 78 -3.28 -2.91 -11.55
C THR A 78 -3.25 -4.37 -12.01
N THR A 79 -2.40 -4.70 -12.99
CA THR A 79 -2.32 -6.06 -13.56
C THR A 79 -1.38 -6.98 -12.77
N PHE A 80 -0.22 -6.48 -12.34
CA PHE A 80 0.87 -7.30 -11.80
C PHE A 80 1.32 -6.91 -10.39
N GLY A 81 1.02 -5.70 -9.94
CA GLY A 81 1.54 -5.15 -8.69
C GLY A 81 0.52 -5.19 -7.57
N LEU A 82 -0.18 -4.08 -7.39
CA LEU A 82 -1.22 -3.90 -6.39
C LEU A 82 -2.59 -4.02 -7.06
N TYR A 83 -3.35 -5.04 -6.71
CA TYR A 83 -4.71 -5.27 -7.23
C TYR A 83 -5.69 -4.24 -6.65
N VAL A 84 -5.54 -2.99 -7.10
CA VAL A 84 -6.36 -1.84 -6.71
C VAL A 84 -7.12 -1.38 -7.94
N ASP A 85 -8.44 -1.37 -7.86
CA ASP A 85 -9.25 -0.68 -8.87
C ASP A 85 -8.96 0.82 -8.78
N SER A 86 -8.18 1.31 -9.74
CA SER A 86 -7.73 2.70 -9.81
C SER A 86 -8.90 3.69 -9.88
N ILE A 87 -9.96 3.34 -10.62
CA ILE A 87 -11.12 4.22 -10.81
C ILE A 87 -11.90 4.31 -9.51
N ALA A 88 -12.19 3.15 -8.90
CA ALA A 88 -12.89 3.09 -7.63
C ALA A 88 -12.11 3.81 -6.52
N TRP A 89 -10.78 3.58 -6.44
CA TRP A 89 -9.92 4.19 -5.45
C TRP A 89 -9.87 5.72 -5.60
N VAL A 90 -9.63 6.25 -6.80
CA VAL A 90 -9.55 7.70 -7.04
C VAL A 90 -10.88 8.39 -6.72
N ASN A 91 -12.00 7.81 -7.15
CA ASN A 91 -13.33 8.37 -6.87
C ASN A 91 -13.62 8.37 -5.36
N ARG A 92 -13.33 7.25 -4.68
CA ARG A 92 -13.49 7.13 -3.23
C ARG A 92 -12.61 8.13 -2.48
N HIS A 93 -11.36 8.28 -2.90
CA HIS A 93 -10.38 9.18 -2.29
C HIS A 93 -10.81 10.65 -2.41
N ARG A 94 -11.28 11.07 -3.58
CA ARG A 94 -11.82 12.42 -3.78
C ARG A 94 -13.07 12.68 -2.96
N LEU A 95 -13.96 11.67 -2.83
CA LEU A 95 -15.15 11.76 -1.99
C LEU A 95 -14.79 11.86 -0.50
N HIS A 96 -13.77 11.11 -0.06
CA HIS A 96 -13.23 11.19 1.29
C HIS A 96 -12.73 12.60 1.59
N HIS A 97 -11.86 13.19 0.75
CA HIS A 97 -11.41 14.56 0.97
C HIS A 97 -12.54 15.59 0.95
N LYS A 98 -13.55 15.39 0.10
CA LYS A 98 -14.71 16.30 0.00
C LYS A 98 -15.60 16.27 1.25
N HIS A 99 -15.75 15.12 1.89
CA HIS A 99 -16.68 14.93 3.00
C HIS A 99 -15.97 14.50 4.29
N SER A 100 -14.65 14.71 4.41
CA SER A 100 -13.84 14.16 5.50
C SER A 100 -14.51 14.34 6.85
N ASP A 101 -14.68 13.25 7.59
CA ASP A 101 -15.32 13.20 8.92
C ASP A 101 -16.80 13.61 8.97
N GLN A 102 -17.40 13.90 7.82
CA GLN A 102 -18.81 14.23 7.64
C GLN A 102 -19.61 13.04 7.07
N PRO A 103 -20.95 13.03 7.20
CA PRO A 103 -21.77 12.08 6.46
C PRO A 103 -21.46 12.12 4.96
N GLY A 104 -21.25 10.95 4.34
CA GLY A 104 -20.89 10.83 2.93
C GLY A 104 -19.41 10.61 2.66
N ASP A 105 -18.53 10.69 3.67
CA ASP A 105 -17.15 10.21 3.54
C ASP A 105 -17.12 8.67 3.54
N PRO A 106 -16.65 8.03 2.45
CA PRO A 106 -16.60 6.58 2.34
C PRO A 106 -15.60 5.94 3.32
N ASN A 107 -14.64 6.69 3.86
CA ASN A 107 -13.66 6.23 4.84
C ASN A 107 -14.00 6.67 6.26
N LYS A 108 -15.14 7.34 6.46
CA LYS A 108 -15.58 7.71 7.80
C LYS A 108 -15.73 6.44 8.63
N LEU A 109 -14.95 6.36 9.70
CA LEU A 109 -15.15 5.35 10.72
C LEU A 109 -16.55 5.54 11.30
N SER A 110 -17.22 4.43 11.67
CA SER A 110 -18.45 4.55 12.45
C SER A 110 -18.18 5.39 13.70
N LYS A 111 -19.23 5.87 14.38
CA LYS A 111 -19.09 6.55 15.68
C LYS A 111 -18.26 5.75 16.70
N ASP A 112 -18.05 4.46 16.44
CA ASP A 112 -17.44 3.47 17.31
C ASP A 112 -15.98 3.10 16.90
N GLY A 113 -15.45 3.70 15.82
CA GLY A 113 -14.02 3.59 15.43
C GLY A 113 -13.64 2.34 14.62
N PHE A 114 -12.34 2.16 14.36
CA PHE A 114 -11.75 1.15 13.45
C PHE A 114 -11.89 -0.32 13.89
N CYS A 115 -12.18 -0.58 15.17
CA CYS A 115 -12.38 -1.94 15.70
C CYS A 115 -13.47 -1.93 16.79
N HIS A 116 -14.67 -2.41 16.47
CA HIS A 116 -15.65 -2.96 17.42
C HIS A 116 -16.05 -4.38 16.91
N PRO A 117 -16.46 -5.31 17.80
CA PRO A 117 -16.69 -6.72 17.45
C PRO A 117 -17.77 -6.92 16.39
#